data_AF-A0A8C6UGF9-F1
#
_entry.id   AF-A0A8C6UGF9-F1
#
_cell.length_a   1.000
_cell.length_b   1.000
_cell.length_c   1.000
_cell.angle_alpha   90.00
_cell.angle_beta   90.00
_cell.angle_gamma   90.00
#
_symmetry.space_group_name_H-M   'P 1'
#
loop_
_entity.id
_entity.type
_entity.pdbx_description
1 polymer ?
#
loop_
_entity_poly.entity_id
_entity_poly.type
_entity_poly.pdbx_seq_one_letter_code
_entity_poly.pdbx_strand_id
1 'polypeptide(L)'
;MYINDLWNILDVLSIVLFIIGLGFRLDDTLFYAGKIVLCIDFMVFCLRLMAIFTISRTLGPKIIIVKRMMLDMFFFMFLLSIWVVAYGVAKQGILIHNEDRLGWILRGAVYEPYLTIFGDVPKNIDNTEFDISACSMNGSDPLKPKCPVLNEDEMPAFPEWLTIIMLCVYLLFANILLLNLLIAIFNFTFQEVQDNTDRIWKFQRYELIKEYHSRPAAPPPFILLSHLYMFLRNSVVETIVATAALGSTDKRVHFSHVVSEYPSVAHCPLLYLIALCFMKRVHWLCFKSLVPKVGVGTPRGVARHWVGVPR
;
A
#
# COMPACT_ATOMS: atom_id res chain seq x y z
N MET A 1 16.74 -9.82 17.28
CA MET A 1 15.68 -9.00 17.92
C MET A 1 15.13 -7.93 16.97
N TYR A 2 15.95 -7.18 16.23
CA TYR A 2 15.50 -6.12 15.30
C TYR A 2 14.63 -6.59 14.11
N ILE A 3 14.89 -7.78 13.56
CA ILE A 3 14.22 -8.31 12.35
C ILE A 3 12.80 -8.83 12.63
N ASN A 4 12.42 -9.04 13.89
CA ASN A 4 11.11 -9.64 14.23
C ASN A 4 9.96 -8.61 14.19
N ASP A 5 10.26 -7.32 14.17
CA ASP A 5 9.24 -6.27 14.12
C ASP A 5 8.79 -6.00 12.68
N LEU A 6 7.49 -6.18 12.42
CA LEU A 6 6.85 -5.92 11.12
C LEU A 6 7.16 -4.51 10.57
N TRP A 7 7.22 -3.50 11.44
CA TRP A 7 7.52 -2.13 11.05
C TRP A 7 8.96 -1.93 10.60
N ASN A 8 9.91 -2.66 11.19
CA ASN A 8 11.31 -2.66 10.79
C ASN A 8 11.51 -3.42 9.47
N ILE A 9 10.75 -4.51 9.25
CA ILE A 9 10.76 -5.22 7.97
C ILE A 9 10.25 -4.31 6.84
N LEU A 10 9.15 -3.58 7.07
CA LEU A 10 8.60 -2.62 6.10
C LEU A 10 9.59 -1.48 5.79
N ASP A 11 10.34 -1.02 6.77
CA ASP A 11 11.41 -0.03 6.59
C ASP A 11 12.56 -0.54 5.73
N VAL A 12 13.08 -1.73 6.06
CA VAL A 12 14.15 -2.34 5.27
C VAL A 12 13.68 -2.58 3.84
N LEU A 13 12.43 -3.01 3.65
CA LEU A 13 11.83 -3.20 2.33
C LEU A 13 11.76 -1.89 1.54
N SER A 14 11.28 -0.79 2.11
CA SER A 14 11.20 0.49 1.39
C SER A 14 12.59 1.03 1.06
N ILE A 15 13.55 0.88 1.96
CA ILE A 15 14.94 1.25 1.71
C ILE A 15 15.52 0.47 0.52
N VAL A 16 15.30 -0.86 0.46
CA VAL A 16 15.80 -1.70 -0.64
C VAL A 16 15.12 -1.36 -1.96
N LEU A 17 13.79 -1.19 -1.96
CA LEU A 17 13.02 -0.79 -3.15
C LEU A 17 13.46 0.57 -3.69
N PHE A 18 13.76 1.51 -2.80
CA PHE A 18 14.27 2.83 -3.17
C PHE A 18 15.64 2.77 -3.85
N ILE A 19 16.59 1.95 -3.36
CA ILE A 19 17.89 1.75 -4.02
C ILE A 19 17.72 1.13 -5.40
N ILE A 20 16.88 0.10 -5.52
CA ILE A 20 16.59 -0.57 -6.80
C ILE A 20 15.96 0.42 -7.79
N GLY A 21 14.98 1.21 -7.34
CA GLY A 21 14.33 2.25 -8.14
C GLY A 21 15.29 3.34 -8.60
N LEU A 22 16.26 3.74 -7.76
CA LEU A 22 17.33 4.65 -8.16
C LEU A 22 18.30 4.01 -9.14
N GLY A 23 18.67 2.74 -8.96
CA GLY A 23 19.51 2.00 -9.89
C GLY A 23 18.90 1.95 -11.30
N PHE A 24 17.62 1.58 -11.41
CA PHE A 24 16.89 1.54 -12.68
C PHE A 24 16.64 2.92 -13.29
N ARG A 25 16.72 3.99 -12.49
CA ARG A 25 16.60 5.37 -12.98
C ARG A 25 17.88 5.87 -13.65
N LEU A 26 19.04 5.30 -13.32
CA LEU A 26 20.33 5.67 -13.92
C LEU A 26 20.55 5.04 -15.29
N ASP A 27 19.78 4.00 -15.64
CA ASP A 27 19.80 3.34 -16.94
C ASP A 27 18.70 3.93 -17.85
N ASP A 28 19.10 4.39 -19.04
CA ASP A 28 18.19 4.99 -20.03
C ASP A 28 17.16 3.99 -20.56
N THR A 29 17.48 2.69 -20.57
CA THR A 29 16.58 1.63 -21.07
C THR A 29 15.48 1.27 -20.07
N LEU A 30 15.77 1.39 -18.77
CA LEU A 30 14.89 1.00 -17.66
C LEU A 30 14.21 2.19 -16.98
N PHE A 31 14.32 3.39 -17.54
CA PHE A 31 13.82 4.62 -16.94
C PHE A 31 12.33 4.56 -16.56
N TYR A 32 11.49 3.97 -17.42
CA TYR A 32 10.05 3.82 -17.15
C TYR A 32 9.77 2.84 -16.01
N ALA A 33 10.49 1.71 -15.98
CA ALA A 33 10.38 0.72 -14.89
C ALA A 33 10.84 1.33 -13.55
N GLY A 34 11.95 2.07 -13.56
CA GLY A 34 12.43 2.81 -12.37
C GLY A 34 11.40 3.81 -11.84
N LYS A 35 10.68 4.52 -12.73
CA LYS A 35 9.58 5.41 -12.33
C LYS A 35 8.45 4.65 -11.63
N ILE A 36 8.02 3.50 -12.15
CA ILE A 36 6.97 2.67 -11.54
C ILE A 36 7.40 2.20 -10.14
N VAL A 37 8.62 1.68 -10.01
CA VAL A 37 9.17 1.20 -8.73
C VAL A 37 9.19 2.33 -7.69
N LEU A 38 9.65 3.54 -8.07
CA LEU A 38 9.65 4.70 -7.16
C LEU A 38 8.24 5.17 -6.77
N CYS A 39 7.24 5.01 -7.66
CA CYS A 39 5.84 5.31 -7.31
C CYS A 39 5.28 4.32 -6.29
N ILE A 40 5.58 3.02 -6.43
CA ILE A 40 5.17 1.99 -5.46
C ILE A 40 5.89 2.22 -4.13
N ASP A 41 7.19 2.50 -4.16
CA ASP A 41 7.99 2.81 -2.98
C ASP A 41 7.43 4.01 -2.20
N PHE A 42 6.99 5.07 -2.89
CA PHE A 42 6.31 6.19 -2.25
C PHE A 42 5.04 5.77 -1.48
N MET A 43 4.24 4.83 -2.00
CA MET A 43 3.09 4.30 -1.27
C MET A 43 3.51 3.58 0.02
N VAL A 44 4.59 2.79 -0.02
CA VAL A 44 5.14 2.11 1.16
C VAL A 44 5.65 3.13 2.19
N PHE A 45 6.32 4.20 1.73
CA PHE A 45 6.71 5.32 2.59
C PHE A 45 5.51 6.05 3.21
N CYS A 46 4.38 6.17 2.51
CA CYS A 46 3.15 6.70 3.11
C CYS A 46 2.58 5.74 4.16
N LEU A 47 2.60 4.42 3.95
CA LEU A 47 2.16 3.45 4.97
C LEU A 47 2.99 3.57 6.25
N ARG A 48 4.28 3.88 6.13
CA ARG A 48 5.16 4.14 7.27
C ARG A 48 4.74 5.37 8.08
N LEU A 49 4.13 6.39 7.48
CA LEU A 49 3.60 7.53 8.24
C LEU A 49 2.51 7.08 9.22
N MET A 50 1.72 6.06 8.88
CA MET A 50 0.75 5.47 9.81
C MET A 50 1.45 4.87 11.03
N ALA A 51 2.61 4.23 10.85
CA ALA A 51 3.44 3.73 11.96
C ALA A 51 3.92 4.86 12.90
N ILE A 52 4.20 6.05 12.36
CA ILE A 52 4.54 7.22 13.19
C ILE A 52 3.28 7.73 13.91
N PHE A 53 2.12 7.71 13.26
CA PHE A 53 0.86 8.10 13.90
C PHE A 53 0.38 7.11 14.97
N THR A 54 0.93 5.89 15.05
CA THR A 54 0.62 4.99 16.17
C THR A 54 1.05 5.53 17.52
N ILE A 55 1.97 6.49 17.52
CA ILE A 55 2.47 7.21 18.68
C ILE A 55 1.40 8.15 19.27
N SER A 56 0.48 8.63 18.43
CA SER A 56 -0.51 9.62 18.84
C SER A 56 -1.56 9.03 19.79
N ARG A 57 -1.94 9.80 20.82
CA ARG A 57 -2.92 9.38 21.84
C ARG A 57 -4.30 9.05 21.27
N THR A 58 -4.69 9.68 20.17
CA THR A 58 -6.04 9.58 19.60
C THR A 58 -6.14 8.59 18.44
N LEU A 59 -5.07 8.40 17.66
CA LEU A 59 -5.06 7.49 16.50
C LEU A 59 -4.32 6.18 16.77
N GLY A 60 -3.38 6.14 17.71
CA GLY A 60 -2.58 4.95 18.02
C GLY A 60 -3.39 3.74 18.43
N PRO A 61 -4.22 3.84 19.50
CA PRO A 61 -5.26 2.88 19.83
C PRO A 61 -6.00 2.26 18.64
N LYS A 62 -6.51 3.13 17.75
CA LYS A 62 -7.32 2.72 16.60
C LYS A 62 -6.51 1.91 15.59
N ILE A 63 -5.25 2.28 15.34
CA ILE A 63 -4.37 1.55 14.42
C ILE A 63 -4.01 0.16 14.99
N ILE A 64 -3.83 0.04 16.31
CA ILE A 64 -3.55 -1.26 16.96
C ILE A 64 -4.76 -2.19 16.87
N ILE A 65 -5.95 -1.64 17.09
CA ILE A 65 -7.22 -2.35 16.90
C ILE A 65 -7.29 -2.90 15.46
N VAL A 66 -7.12 -2.03 14.45
CA VAL A 66 -7.11 -2.45 13.04
C VAL A 66 -6.07 -3.54 12.78
N LYS A 67 -4.84 -3.39 13.28
CA LYS A 67 -3.78 -4.41 13.12
C LYS A 67 -4.18 -5.78 13.68
N ARG A 68 -4.87 -5.82 14.82
CA ARG A 68 -5.32 -7.08 15.44
C ARG A 68 -6.46 -7.71 14.64
N MET A 69 -7.36 -6.91 14.09
CA MET A 69 -8.50 -7.34 13.27
C MET A 69 -8.09 -7.81 11.86
N MET A 70 -6.87 -7.52 11.40
CA MET A 70 -6.37 -7.97 10.09
C MET A 70 -6.30 -9.50 9.97
N LEU A 71 -6.04 -10.22 11.07
CA LEU A 71 -6.02 -11.68 11.05
C LEU A 71 -7.41 -12.26 10.85
N ASP A 72 -8.42 -11.70 11.53
CA ASP A 72 -9.82 -12.10 11.35
C ASP A 72 -10.29 -11.79 9.92
N MET A 73 -9.87 -10.65 9.37
CA MET A 73 -10.14 -10.28 7.98
C MET A 73 -9.51 -11.25 6.98
N PHE A 74 -8.32 -11.79 7.26
CA PHE A 74 -7.67 -12.77 6.38
C PHE A 74 -8.46 -14.07 6.30
N PHE A 75 -8.91 -14.62 7.45
CA PHE A 75 -9.75 -15.82 7.47
C PHE A 75 -11.08 -15.59 6.75
N PHE A 76 -11.66 -14.42 6.91
CA PHE A 76 -12.88 -14.05 6.20
C PHE A 76 -12.68 -13.93 4.68
N MET A 77 -11.62 -13.23 4.24
CA MET A 77 -11.30 -13.12 2.81
C MET A 77 -11.06 -14.48 2.18
N PHE A 78 -10.46 -15.43 2.91
CA PHE A 78 -10.30 -16.80 2.45
C PHE A 78 -11.66 -17.48 2.18
N LEU A 79 -12.59 -17.43 3.14
CA LEU A 79 -13.95 -17.97 2.97
C LEU A 79 -14.70 -17.30 1.81
N LEU A 80 -14.64 -15.97 1.72
CA LEU A 80 -15.26 -15.21 0.63
C LEU A 80 -14.64 -15.57 -0.72
N SER A 81 -13.32 -15.74 -0.81
CA SER A 81 -12.65 -16.10 -2.06
C SER A 81 -13.10 -17.46 -2.59
N ILE A 82 -13.29 -18.46 -1.72
CA ILE A 82 -13.80 -19.79 -2.11
C ILE A 82 -15.20 -19.66 -2.70
N TRP A 83 -16.07 -18.87 -2.07
CA TRP A 83 -17.44 -18.65 -2.54
C TRP A 83 -17.49 -17.91 -3.88
N VAL A 84 -16.69 -16.85 -4.02
CA VAL A 84 -16.56 -16.06 -5.26
C VAL A 84 -16.09 -16.93 -6.42
N VAL A 85 -15.04 -17.72 -6.21
CA VAL A 85 -14.49 -18.61 -7.26
C VAL A 85 -15.49 -19.70 -7.63
N ALA A 86 -16.19 -20.28 -6.66
CA ALA A 86 -17.20 -21.30 -6.93
C ALA A 86 -18.34 -20.77 -7.82
N TYR A 87 -18.92 -19.62 -7.47
CA TYR A 87 -19.96 -18.98 -8.28
C TYR A 87 -19.43 -18.52 -9.64
N GLY A 88 -18.25 -17.91 -9.68
CA GLY A 88 -17.64 -17.39 -10.91
C GLY A 88 -17.33 -18.48 -11.93
N VAL A 89 -16.74 -19.59 -11.50
CA VAL A 89 -16.46 -20.75 -12.37
C VAL A 89 -17.77 -21.38 -12.86
N ALA A 90 -18.78 -21.52 -11.98
CA ALA A 90 -20.09 -22.05 -12.36
C ALA A 90 -20.78 -21.15 -13.40
N LYS A 91 -20.83 -19.83 -13.16
CA LYS A 91 -21.39 -18.85 -14.11
C LYS A 91 -20.66 -18.91 -15.45
N GLN A 92 -19.33 -18.85 -15.44
CA GLN A 92 -18.53 -18.85 -16.67
C GLN A 92 -18.74 -20.13 -17.48
N GLY A 93 -18.80 -21.29 -16.82
CA GLY A 93 -18.99 -22.59 -17.47
C GLY A 93 -20.40 -22.80 -18.03
N ILE A 94 -21.43 -22.17 -17.45
CA ILE A 94 -22.81 -22.26 -17.96
C ILE A 94 -23.02 -21.31 -19.15
N LEU A 95 -22.53 -20.07 -19.06
CA LEU A 95 -22.86 -19.03 -20.03
C LEU A 95 -21.95 -19.02 -21.27
N ILE A 96 -20.65 -19.31 -21.12
CA ILE A 96 -19.65 -19.11 -22.18
C ILE A 96 -19.11 -20.46 -22.64
N HIS A 97 -19.16 -20.69 -23.96
CA HIS A 97 -18.62 -21.91 -24.56
C HIS A 97 -17.13 -21.76 -24.86
N ASN A 98 -16.32 -22.68 -24.33
CA ASN A 98 -14.88 -22.89 -24.60
C ASN A 98 -14.09 -21.59 -24.91
N GLU A 99 -13.67 -20.88 -23.86
CA GLU A 99 -12.78 -19.72 -23.95
C GLU A 99 -11.32 -20.17 -23.78
N ASP A 100 -10.47 -20.00 -24.79
CA ASP A 100 -9.05 -20.42 -24.70
C ASP A 100 -8.15 -19.33 -24.07
N ARG A 101 -8.67 -18.10 -23.95
CA ARG A 101 -7.91 -16.93 -23.47
C ARG A 101 -7.90 -16.87 -21.95
N LEU A 102 -6.81 -17.34 -21.33
CA LEU A 102 -6.66 -17.37 -19.86
C LEU A 102 -6.93 -16.03 -19.16
N GLY A 103 -6.53 -14.90 -19.76
CA GLY A 103 -6.77 -13.58 -19.19
C GLY A 103 -8.26 -13.22 -19.08
N TRP A 104 -9.07 -13.63 -20.07
CA TRP A 104 -10.51 -13.42 -20.06
C TRP A 104 -11.22 -14.41 -19.14
N ILE A 105 -10.75 -15.66 -19.06
CA ILE A 105 -11.26 -16.65 -18.10
C ILE A 105 -11.05 -16.16 -16.67
N LEU A 106 -9.85 -15.68 -16.31
CA LEU A 106 -9.56 -15.18 -14.97
C LEU A 106 -10.41 -13.94 -14.64
N ARG A 107 -10.59 -13.04 -15.62
CA ARG A 107 -11.43 -11.85 -15.47
C ARG A 107 -12.89 -12.22 -15.22
N GLY A 108 -13.46 -13.12 -16.02
CA GLY A 108 -14.85 -13.56 -15.88
C GLY A 108 -15.12 -14.44 -14.67
N ALA A 109 -14.17 -15.31 -14.29
CA ALA A 109 -14.36 -16.27 -13.19
C ALA A 109 -14.02 -15.71 -11.80
N VAL A 110 -13.16 -14.68 -11.69
CA VAL A 110 -12.73 -14.15 -10.38
C VAL A 110 -13.06 -12.66 -10.24
N TYR A 111 -12.67 -11.86 -11.23
CA TYR A 111 -12.76 -10.40 -11.11
C TYR A 111 -14.19 -9.88 -11.21
N GLU A 112 -14.98 -10.34 -12.20
CA GLU A 112 -16.38 -9.93 -12.35
C GLU A 112 -17.25 -10.31 -11.13
N PRO A 113 -17.24 -11.58 -10.64
CA PRO A 113 -18.02 -11.97 -9.46
C PRO A 113 -17.64 -11.19 -8.20
N TYR A 114 -16.35 -10.86 -8.04
CA TYR A 114 -15.87 -10.04 -6.94
C TYR A 114 -16.46 -8.62 -6.99
N LEU A 115 -16.48 -7.98 -8.16
CA LEU A 115 -17.10 -6.66 -8.34
C LEU A 115 -18.62 -6.69 -8.09
N THR A 116 -19.29 -7.78 -8.47
CA THR A 116 -20.72 -7.96 -8.24
C THR A 116 -21.11 -7.92 -6.77
N ILE A 117 -20.23 -8.34 -5.84
CA ILE A 117 -20.48 -8.19 -4.39
C ILE A 117 -20.58 -6.71 -4.00
N PHE A 118 -19.79 -5.84 -4.63
CA PHE A 118 -19.79 -4.39 -4.37
C PHE A 118 -20.88 -3.62 -5.12
N GLY A 119 -21.72 -4.31 -5.90
CA GLY A 119 -22.88 -3.72 -6.57
C GLY A 119 -22.69 -3.47 -8.07
N ASP A 120 -21.58 -3.91 -8.68
CA ASP A 120 -21.43 -3.87 -10.14
C ASP A 120 -22.02 -5.13 -10.78
N VAL A 121 -23.29 -5.05 -11.16
CA VAL A 121 -24.02 -6.18 -11.77
C VAL A 121 -23.79 -6.17 -13.28
N PRO A 122 -23.36 -7.28 -13.88
CA PRO A 122 -23.03 -7.30 -15.29
C PRO A 122 -24.30 -7.28 -16.16
N LYS A 123 -24.25 -6.49 -17.23
CA LYS A 123 -25.35 -6.21 -18.16
C LYS A 123 -25.77 -7.41 -19.02
N ASN A 124 -24.97 -8.49 -19.00
CA ASN A 124 -25.28 -9.71 -19.75
C ASN A 124 -26.31 -10.63 -19.07
N ILE A 125 -26.86 -10.21 -17.93
CA ILE A 125 -27.88 -10.96 -17.18
C ILE A 125 -29.29 -10.51 -17.59
N ASP A 126 -29.46 -9.24 -17.94
CA ASP A 126 -30.75 -8.67 -18.35
C ASP A 126 -30.86 -8.71 -19.88
N ASN A 127 -31.90 -9.39 -20.39
CA ASN A 127 -32.14 -9.50 -21.82
C ASN A 127 -32.42 -8.15 -22.50
N THR A 128 -32.89 -7.16 -21.74
CA THR A 128 -33.22 -5.83 -22.27
C THR A 128 -32.00 -4.93 -22.43
N GLU A 129 -30.93 -5.18 -21.66
CA GLU A 129 -29.68 -4.41 -21.70
C GLU A 129 -28.52 -5.16 -22.38
N PHE A 130 -28.79 -6.38 -22.87
CA PHE A 130 -27.83 -7.16 -23.62
C PHE A 130 -27.60 -6.58 -25.02
N ASP A 131 -26.37 -6.13 -25.30
CA ASP A 131 -25.94 -5.64 -26.61
C ASP A 131 -24.92 -6.60 -27.24
N ILE A 132 -25.30 -7.21 -28.36
CA ILE A 132 -24.47 -8.15 -29.13
C ILE A 132 -23.20 -7.45 -29.65
N SER A 133 -23.25 -6.14 -29.91
CA SER A 133 -22.10 -5.38 -30.43
C SER A 133 -20.95 -5.24 -29.41
N ALA A 134 -21.25 -5.43 -28.13
CA ALA A 134 -20.29 -5.36 -27.03
C ALA A 134 -19.47 -6.64 -26.84
N CYS A 135 -19.85 -7.75 -27.49
CA CYS A 135 -19.18 -9.04 -27.36
C CYS A 135 -18.71 -9.59 -28.73
N SER A 136 -17.83 -10.59 -28.71
CA SER A 136 -17.30 -11.26 -29.91
C SER A 136 -17.72 -12.74 -29.93
N MET A 137 -18.35 -13.21 -31.00
CA MET A 137 -18.85 -14.59 -31.09
C MET A 137 -17.73 -15.65 -31.03
N ASN A 138 -16.63 -15.42 -31.77
CA ASN A 138 -15.49 -16.33 -31.83
C ASN A 138 -14.30 -15.88 -30.96
N GLY A 139 -14.46 -14.81 -30.17
CA GLY A 139 -13.34 -14.24 -29.40
C GLY A 139 -12.24 -13.64 -30.29
N SER A 140 -12.55 -13.30 -31.55
CA SER A 140 -11.62 -12.76 -32.53
C SER A 140 -11.06 -11.39 -32.13
N ASP A 141 -11.87 -10.60 -31.41
CA ASP A 141 -11.46 -9.29 -30.93
C ASP A 141 -10.77 -9.41 -29.55
N PRO A 142 -9.51 -8.97 -29.41
CA PRO A 142 -8.78 -9.07 -28.14
C PRO A 142 -9.32 -8.12 -27.06
N LEU A 143 -10.08 -7.09 -27.46
CA LEU A 143 -10.61 -6.06 -26.55
C LEU A 143 -12.01 -6.40 -26.01
N LYS A 144 -12.72 -7.36 -26.61
CA LYS A 144 -14.10 -7.71 -26.26
C LYS A 144 -14.21 -9.09 -25.58
N PRO A 145 -15.12 -9.24 -24.61
CA PRO A 145 -15.45 -10.55 -24.06
C PRO A 145 -16.14 -11.41 -25.11
N LYS A 146 -16.11 -12.74 -24.91
CA LYS A 146 -16.87 -13.67 -25.75
C LYS A 146 -18.35 -13.61 -25.39
N CYS A 147 -19.20 -13.70 -26.41
CA CYS A 147 -20.64 -13.70 -26.19
C CYS A 147 -21.08 -14.98 -25.46
N PRO A 148 -22.16 -14.92 -24.66
CA PRO A 148 -22.79 -16.13 -24.13
C PRO A 148 -23.32 -16.99 -25.29
N VAL A 149 -23.58 -18.27 -25.03
CA VAL A 149 -24.22 -19.14 -26.02
C VAL A 149 -25.60 -18.56 -26.37
N LEU A 150 -25.86 -18.31 -27.64
CA LEU A 150 -27.12 -17.72 -28.12
C LEU A 150 -28.01 -18.76 -28.81
N ASN A 151 -29.32 -18.55 -28.74
CA ASN A 151 -30.35 -19.27 -29.51
C ASN A 151 -30.57 -18.64 -30.90
N GLU A 152 -31.48 -19.22 -31.69
CA GLU A 152 -31.84 -18.74 -33.04
C GLU A 152 -32.34 -17.28 -33.06
N ASP A 153 -32.91 -16.79 -31.96
CA ASP A 153 -33.40 -15.42 -31.81
C ASP A 153 -32.32 -14.40 -31.35
N GLU A 154 -31.04 -14.77 -31.42
CA GLU A 154 -29.91 -13.94 -30.95
C GLU A 154 -29.98 -13.52 -29.46
N MET A 155 -30.68 -14.32 -28.65
CA MET A 155 -30.80 -14.17 -27.19
C MET A 155 -29.98 -15.25 -26.48
N PRO A 156 -29.50 -15.02 -25.24
CA PRO A 156 -28.79 -16.05 -24.49
C PRO A 156 -29.65 -17.31 -24.34
N ALA A 157 -29.05 -18.47 -24.64
CA ALA A 157 -29.72 -19.77 -24.62
C ALA A 157 -30.15 -20.20 -23.21
N PHE A 158 -29.45 -19.68 -22.19
CA PHE A 158 -29.74 -19.97 -20.80
C PHE A 158 -30.84 -19.02 -20.28
N PRO A 159 -31.87 -19.54 -19.58
CA PRO A 159 -32.98 -18.69 -19.15
C PRO A 159 -32.55 -17.59 -18.17
N GLU A 160 -32.95 -16.35 -18.46
CA GLU A 160 -32.64 -15.18 -17.63
C GLU A 160 -33.09 -15.35 -16.18
N TRP A 161 -34.32 -15.84 -15.95
CA TRP A 161 -34.85 -16.03 -14.59
C TRP A 161 -33.96 -16.95 -13.73
N LEU A 162 -33.31 -17.94 -14.35
CA LEU A 162 -32.41 -18.85 -13.65
C LEU A 162 -31.08 -18.17 -13.32
N THR A 163 -30.55 -17.34 -14.22
CA THR A 163 -29.36 -16.51 -13.96
C THR A 163 -29.62 -15.51 -12.84
N ILE A 164 -30.79 -14.86 -12.84
CA ILE A 164 -31.22 -13.94 -11.79
C ILE A 164 -31.33 -14.68 -10.45
N ILE A 165 -31.95 -15.86 -10.39
CA ILE A 165 -32.04 -16.65 -9.16
C ILE A 165 -30.63 -17.02 -8.65
N MET A 166 -29.74 -17.50 -9.52
CA MET A 166 -28.36 -17.80 -9.16
C MET A 166 -27.63 -16.59 -8.59
N LEU A 167 -27.82 -15.41 -9.20
CA LEU A 167 -27.26 -14.14 -8.72
C LEU A 167 -27.85 -13.73 -7.37
N CYS A 168 -29.17 -13.83 -7.19
CA CYS A 168 -29.84 -13.50 -5.93
C CYS A 168 -29.36 -14.39 -4.78
N VAL A 169 -29.23 -15.70 -5.01
CA VAL A 169 -28.69 -16.64 -4.01
C VAL A 169 -27.23 -16.29 -3.71
N TYR A 170 -26.41 -16.04 -4.73
CA TYR A 170 -25.02 -15.62 -4.54
C TYR A 170 -24.89 -14.37 -3.67
N LEU A 171 -25.65 -13.31 -3.99
CA LEU A 171 -25.65 -12.06 -3.25
C LEU A 171 -26.24 -12.21 -1.84
N LEU A 172 -27.22 -13.10 -1.65
CA LEU A 172 -27.77 -13.40 -0.33
C LEU A 172 -26.69 -13.97 0.59
N PHE A 173 -25.96 -15.00 0.13
CA PHE A 173 -24.87 -15.59 0.89
C PHE A 173 -23.70 -14.62 1.11
N ALA A 174 -23.30 -13.87 0.09
CA ALA A 174 -22.20 -12.92 0.19
C ALA A 174 -22.53 -11.72 1.09
N ASN A 175 -23.67 -11.06 0.87
CA ASN A 175 -23.98 -9.80 1.53
C ASN A 175 -24.71 -10.00 2.86
N ILE A 176 -25.65 -10.95 2.95
CA ILE A 176 -26.43 -11.13 4.19
C ILE A 176 -25.69 -12.00 5.20
N LEU A 177 -24.98 -13.04 4.77
CA LEU A 177 -24.29 -13.94 5.70
C LEU A 177 -22.84 -13.51 5.93
N LEU A 178 -22.05 -13.38 4.87
CA LEU A 178 -20.62 -13.13 5.02
C LEU A 178 -20.32 -11.70 5.48
N LEU A 179 -20.75 -10.66 4.76
CA LEU A 179 -20.43 -9.27 5.13
C LEU A 179 -21.00 -8.87 6.51
N ASN A 180 -22.23 -9.28 6.84
CA ASN A 180 -22.82 -8.98 8.14
C ASN A 180 -22.09 -9.70 9.29
N LEU A 181 -21.62 -10.93 9.07
CA LEU A 181 -20.81 -11.63 10.06
C LEU A 181 -19.45 -10.96 10.25
N LEU A 182 -18.82 -10.47 9.16
CA LEU A 182 -17.58 -9.71 9.25
C LEU A 182 -17.77 -8.45 10.09
N ILE A 183 -18.84 -7.70 9.86
CA ILE A 183 -19.18 -6.51 10.64
C ILE A 183 -19.39 -6.88 12.11
N ALA A 184 -20.07 -8.00 12.40
CA ALA A 184 -20.30 -8.46 13.77
C ALA A 184 -18.98 -8.81 14.48
N ILE A 185 -18.08 -9.55 13.83
CA ILE A 185 -16.75 -9.89 14.37
C ILE A 185 -15.91 -8.62 14.56
N PHE A 186 -15.98 -7.69 13.62
CA PHE A 186 -15.28 -6.42 13.73
C PHE A 186 -15.80 -5.57 14.89
N ASN A 187 -17.11 -5.53 15.12
CA ASN A 187 -17.67 -4.83 16.27
C ASN A 187 -17.30 -5.50 17.60
N PHE A 188 -17.33 -6.83 17.67
CA PHE A 188 -16.94 -7.58 18.86
C PHE A 188 -15.46 -7.36 19.23
N THR A 189 -14.56 -7.54 18.26
CA THR A 189 -13.12 -7.34 18.44
C THR A 189 -12.78 -5.88 18.71
N PHE A 190 -13.49 -4.93 18.07
CA PHE A 190 -13.34 -3.50 18.36
C PHE A 190 -13.68 -3.20 19.83
N GLN A 191 -14.78 -3.73 20.36
CA GLN A 191 -15.16 -3.55 21.76
C GLN A 191 -14.15 -4.20 22.72
N GLU A 192 -13.78 -5.47 22.50
CA GLU A 192 -12.81 -6.19 23.34
C GLU A 192 -11.44 -5.48 23.43
N VAL A 193 -10.97 -4.95 22.29
CA VAL A 193 -9.69 -4.24 22.25
C VAL A 193 -9.84 -2.84 22.83
N GLN A 194 -10.94 -2.13 22.59
CA GLN A 194 -11.21 -0.81 23.17
C GLN A 194 -11.20 -0.85 24.70
N ASP A 195 -11.79 -1.87 25.31
CA ASP A 195 -11.85 -2.05 26.78
C ASP A 195 -10.46 -2.26 27.41
N ASN A 196 -9.49 -2.77 26.64
CA ASN A 196 -8.10 -2.96 27.07
C ASN A 196 -7.16 -1.82 26.65
N THR A 197 -7.65 -0.84 25.87
CA THR A 197 -6.80 0.16 25.23
C THR A 197 -6.19 1.14 26.24
N ASP A 198 -6.86 1.44 27.35
CA ASP A 198 -6.32 2.36 28.37
C ASP A 198 -5.04 1.85 29.05
N ARG A 199 -4.89 0.53 29.21
CA ARG A 199 -3.64 -0.09 29.71
C ARG A 199 -2.56 -0.09 28.63
N ILE A 200 -2.91 -0.45 27.41
CA ILE A 200 -1.99 -0.51 26.27
C ILE A 200 -1.42 0.89 25.96
N TRP A 201 -2.28 1.91 25.96
CA TRP A 201 -1.87 3.29 25.72
C TRP A 201 -0.89 3.80 26.78
N LYS A 202 -1.12 3.48 28.06
CA LYS A 202 -0.21 3.86 29.15
C LYS A 202 1.17 3.21 29.00
N PHE A 203 1.22 1.94 28.57
CA PHE A 203 2.47 1.21 28.35
C PHE A 203 3.25 1.74 27.14
N GLN A 204 2.57 1.95 26.00
CA GLN A 204 3.19 2.48 24.78
C GLN A 204 3.72 3.90 24.97
N ARG A 205 3.04 4.74 25.75
CA ARG A 205 3.53 6.06 26.10
C ARG A 205 4.87 6.01 26.84
N TYR A 206 5.04 5.05 27.75
CA TYR A 206 6.28 4.90 28.50
C TYR A 206 7.44 4.51 27.58
N GLU A 207 7.26 3.52 26.70
CA GLU A 207 8.28 3.11 25.73
C GLU A 207 8.68 4.26 24.81
N LEU A 208 7.70 5.04 24.36
CA LEU A 208 7.95 6.20 23.52
C LEU A 208 8.79 7.28 24.22
N ILE A 209 8.45 7.61 25.46
CA ILE A 209 9.19 8.61 26.24
C ILE A 209 10.63 8.14 26.44
N LYS A 210 10.82 6.85 26.74
CA LYS A 210 12.15 6.25 26.87
C LYS A 210 12.94 6.36 25.57
N GLU A 211 12.31 6.09 24.43
CA GLU A 211 12.99 6.15 23.14
C GLU A 211 13.32 7.60 22.71
N TYR A 212 12.38 8.55 22.82
CA TYR A 212 12.65 9.96 22.51
C TYR A 212 13.69 10.58 23.44
N HIS A 213 13.75 10.18 24.71
CA HIS A 213 14.79 10.63 25.64
C HIS A 213 16.19 10.17 25.21
N SER A 214 16.29 9.02 24.55
CA SER A 214 17.57 8.47 24.07
C SER A 214 18.04 9.03 22.73
N ARG A 215 17.18 9.74 21.98
CA ARG A 215 17.51 10.27 20.65
C ARG A 215 18.11 11.69 20.74
N PRO A 216 19.09 12.03 19.88
CA PRO A 216 19.63 13.39 19.83
C PRO A 216 18.54 14.39 19.41
N ALA A 217 18.53 15.57 20.05
CA ALA A 217 17.47 16.58 19.92
C ALA A 217 17.30 17.19 18.51
N ALA A 218 18.16 16.86 17.55
CA ALA A 218 18.12 17.39 16.20
C ALA A 218 16.96 16.75 15.41
N PRO A 219 16.11 17.54 14.71
CA PRO A 219 15.05 16.98 13.89
C PRO A 219 15.64 16.18 12.73
N PRO A 220 14.88 15.23 12.14
CA PRO A 220 15.35 14.32 11.09
C PRO A 220 16.20 14.94 9.97
N PRO A 221 15.94 16.15 9.42
CA PRO A 221 16.80 16.75 8.40
C PRO A 221 18.22 17.12 8.89
N PHE A 222 18.44 17.36 10.18
CA PHE A 222 19.74 17.77 10.74
C PHE A 222 20.45 16.66 11.52
N ILE A 223 19.87 15.45 11.59
CA ILE A 223 20.45 14.32 12.33
C ILE A 223 21.75 13.81 11.69
N LEU A 224 21.95 14.06 10.39
CA LEU A 224 23.19 13.75 9.68
C LEU A 224 24.38 14.54 10.26
N LEU A 225 24.16 15.81 10.60
CA LEU A 225 25.17 16.67 11.22
C LEU A 225 25.44 16.27 12.68
N SER A 226 24.43 15.84 13.43
CA SER A 226 24.62 15.39 14.82
C SER A 226 25.36 14.05 14.89
N HIS A 227 25.04 13.10 14.00
CA HIS A 227 25.79 11.84 13.89
C HIS A 227 27.22 12.07 13.41
N LEU A 228 27.44 12.97 12.44
CA LEU A 228 28.79 13.35 12.01
C LEU A 228 29.58 14.00 13.15
N TYR A 229 28.96 14.90 13.92
CA TYR A 229 29.58 15.52 15.11
C TYR A 229 29.91 14.50 16.20
N MET A 230 29.02 13.55 16.49
CA MET A 230 29.28 12.47 17.44
C MET A 230 30.41 11.55 16.97
N PHE A 231 30.45 11.20 15.69
CA PHE A 231 31.50 10.38 15.11
C PHE A 231 32.87 11.08 15.15
N LEU A 232 32.90 12.37 14.79
CA LEU A 232 34.11 13.20 14.89
C LEU A 232 34.56 13.35 16.34
N ARG A 233 33.64 13.59 17.29
CA ARG A 233 33.95 13.66 18.72
C ARG A 233 34.56 12.35 19.22
N ASN A 234 34.00 11.20 18.87
CA ASN A 234 34.51 9.90 19.30
C ASN A 234 35.91 9.62 18.72
N SER A 235 36.13 9.92 17.45
CA SER A 235 37.44 9.76 16.79
C SER A 235 38.50 10.68 17.41
N VAL A 236 38.12 11.91 17.78
CA VAL A 236 39.01 12.88 18.46
C VAL A 236 39.29 12.44 19.90
N VAL A 237 38.31 11.94 20.64
CA VAL A 237 38.49 11.41 22.00
C VAL A 237 39.40 10.18 21.99
N GLU A 238 39.22 9.25 21.05
CA GLU A 238 40.15 8.11 20.88
C GLU A 238 41.57 8.58 20.59
N THR A 239 41.74 9.59 19.74
CA THR A 239 43.06 10.15 19.42
C THR A 239 43.71 10.82 20.63
N ILE A 240 42.94 11.59 21.41
CA ILE A 240 43.42 12.25 22.64
C ILE A 240 43.79 11.20 23.71
N VAL A 241 42.96 10.18 23.90
CA VAL A 241 43.24 9.08 24.84
C VAL A 241 44.46 8.27 24.40
N ALA A 242 44.64 8.01 23.10
CA ALA A 242 45.83 7.37 22.54
C ALA A 242 47.11 8.21 22.76
N THR A 243 47.03 9.54 22.62
CA THR A 243 48.17 10.44 22.92
C THR A 243 48.47 10.56 24.42
N ALA A 244 47.46 10.48 25.30
CA ALA A 244 47.64 10.49 26.75
C ALA A 244 48.25 9.18 27.28
N ALA A 245 47.97 8.05 26.63
CA ALA A 245 48.54 6.74 26.96
C ALA A 245 50.06 6.63 26.65
N LEU A 246 50.58 7.48 25.76
CA LEU A 246 52.01 7.57 25.44
C LEU A 246 52.82 8.41 26.46
N GLY A 247 52.15 9.07 27.42
CA GLY A 247 52.78 10.01 28.36
C GLY A 247 52.90 9.58 29.83
N SER A 248 52.36 8.42 30.25
CA SER A 248 52.46 8.01 31.65
C SER A 248 52.33 6.48 31.84
N THR A 249 53.45 5.84 32.17
CA THR A 249 53.53 4.44 32.60
C THR A 249 53.09 4.28 34.07
N ASP A 250 51.93 4.81 34.49
CA ASP A 250 51.41 4.51 35.84
C ASP A 250 49.91 4.75 36.08
N LYS A 251 49.02 4.47 35.11
CA LYS A 251 47.55 4.51 35.36
C LYS A 251 46.77 3.40 34.63
N ARG A 252 47.35 2.20 34.56
CA ARG A 252 46.75 1.05 33.85
C ARG A 252 45.48 0.49 34.52
N VAL A 253 45.21 0.79 35.80
CA VAL A 253 44.19 0.05 36.58
C VAL A 253 42.84 0.77 36.71
N HIS A 254 42.77 2.09 36.55
CA HIS A 254 41.49 2.80 36.83
C HIS A 254 40.61 3.10 35.60
N PHE A 255 41.15 2.98 34.38
CA PHE A 255 40.47 3.47 33.17
C PHE A 255 39.70 2.41 32.38
N SER A 256 39.82 1.13 32.74
CA SER A 256 39.05 0.04 32.12
C SER A 256 37.56 0.10 32.45
N HIS A 257 37.13 0.89 33.45
CA HIS A 257 35.75 0.94 33.92
C HIS A 257 34.83 1.92 33.17
N VAL A 258 35.35 2.79 32.29
CA VAL A 258 34.53 3.84 31.63
C VAL A 258 34.21 3.53 30.16
N VAL A 259 34.84 2.51 29.57
CA VAL A 259 34.67 2.19 28.14
C VAL A 259 33.54 1.17 27.89
N SER A 260 32.92 0.61 28.93
CA SER A 260 31.97 -0.52 28.78
C SER A 260 30.52 -0.14 28.44
N GLU A 261 30.20 1.13 28.16
CA GLU A 261 28.78 1.51 28.07
C GLU A 261 28.46 2.41 26.88
N TYR A 262 28.81 1.96 25.67
CA TYR A 262 28.15 2.45 24.46
C TYR A 262 27.86 1.29 23.50
N PRO A 263 26.57 0.91 23.32
CA PRO A 263 26.23 -0.16 22.41
C PRO A 263 26.51 0.29 20.97
N SER A 264 27.24 -0.55 20.27
CA SER A 264 27.40 -0.61 18.82
C SER A 264 26.03 -0.70 18.14
N VAL A 265 25.43 0.44 17.80
CA VAL A 265 24.27 0.50 16.91
C VAL A 265 24.65 1.32 15.67
N ALA A 266 25.57 0.76 14.90
CA ALA A 266 26.01 1.31 13.62
C ALA A 266 25.47 0.44 12.48
N HIS A 267 24.15 0.30 12.33
CA HIS A 267 23.53 -0.07 11.07
C HIS A 267 22.14 0.57 10.95
N CYS A 268 21.84 1.16 9.79
CA CYS A 268 20.52 1.63 9.31
C CYS A 268 19.96 3.07 9.51
N PRO A 269 20.65 4.12 10.02
CA PRO A 269 20.11 5.49 9.93
C PRO A 269 20.45 6.24 8.62
N LEU A 270 21.52 5.82 7.90
CA LEU A 270 22.00 6.54 6.71
C LEU A 270 21.07 6.39 5.50
N LEU A 271 20.46 5.21 5.30
CA LEU A 271 19.54 4.98 4.16
C LEU A 271 18.15 5.59 4.35
N TYR A 272 17.66 5.60 5.59
CA TYR A 272 16.41 6.25 5.97
C TYR A 272 16.42 7.76 5.68
N LEU A 273 17.59 8.38 5.81
CA LEU A 273 17.79 9.81 5.57
C LEU A 273 17.90 10.17 4.09
N ILE A 274 18.51 9.31 3.27
CA ILE A 274 18.53 9.51 1.81
C ILE A 274 17.09 9.49 1.28
N ALA A 275 16.24 8.58 1.78
CA ALA A 275 14.82 8.50 1.42
C ALA A 275 14.00 9.74 1.87
N LEU A 276 14.18 10.24 3.10
CA LEU A 276 13.51 11.45 3.59
C LEU A 276 13.97 12.73 2.86
N CYS A 277 15.26 12.82 2.54
CA CYS A 277 15.81 13.96 1.79
C CYS A 277 15.39 13.92 0.31
N PHE A 278 15.17 12.73 -0.27
CA PHE A 278 14.54 12.56 -1.57
C PHE A 278 13.03 12.84 -1.55
N MET A 279 12.29 12.60 -0.45
CA MET A 279 10.86 12.95 -0.37
C MET A 279 10.59 14.43 -0.66
N LYS A 280 11.46 15.35 -0.20
CA LYS A 280 11.37 16.78 -0.56
C LYS A 280 11.63 17.04 -2.05
N ARG A 281 12.47 16.24 -2.70
CA ARG A 281 12.86 16.41 -4.12
C ARG A 281 11.90 15.70 -5.08
N VAL A 282 11.34 14.56 -4.70
CA VAL A 282 10.38 13.74 -5.47
C VAL A 282 8.98 14.33 -5.42
N HIS A 283 8.53 14.90 -4.28
CA HIS A 283 7.30 15.69 -4.23
C HIS A 283 7.35 16.85 -5.25
N TRP A 284 8.50 17.54 -5.34
CA TRP A 284 8.71 18.62 -6.30
C TRP A 284 8.77 18.16 -7.77
N LEU A 285 9.39 17.00 -8.05
CA LEU A 285 9.47 16.42 -9.40
C LEU A 285 8.15 15.79 -9.89
N CYS A 286 7.38 15.17 -8.99
CA CYS A 286 6.07 14.60 -9.32
C CYS A 286 5.04 15.71 -9.57
N PHE A 287 5.06 16.78 -8.77
CA PHE A 287 4.22 17.97 -8.99
C PHE A 287 4.53 18.68 -10.31
N LYS A 288 5.82 18.74 -10.71
CA LYS A 288 6.24 19.33 -11.98
C LYS A 288 5.85 18.50 -13.22
N SER A 289 5.53 17.22 -13.05
CA SER A 289 5.06 16.34 -14.12
C SER A 289 3.53 16.30 -14.25
N LEU A 290 2.79 16.84 -13.27
CA LEU A 290 1.32 16.94 -13.25
C LEU A 290 0.79 18.31 -13.71
N VAL A 291 1.65 19.33 -13.78
CA VAL A 291 1.29 20.63 -14.36
C VAL A 291 1.65 20.62 -15.85
N PRO A 292 0.67 20.62 -16.78
CA PRO A 292 0.98 20.81 -18.19
C PRO A 292 1.70 22.15 -18.35
N LYS A 293 2.83 22.15 -19.06
CA LYS A 293 3.50 23.38 -19.49
C LYS A 293 2.49 24.19 -20.29
N VAL A 294 1.92 25.24 -19.68
CA VAL A 294 1.22 26.29 -20.42
C VAL A 294 2.28 26.95 -21.31
N GLY A 295 2.26 26.59 -22.59
CA GLY A 295 3.10 27.19 -23.60
C GLY A 295 2.82 28.68 -23.65
N VAL A 296 3.87 29.48 -23.43
CA VAL A 296 3.86 30.92 -23.63
C VAL A 296 3.71 31.17 -25.13
N GLY A 297 2.48 31.36 -25.57
CA GLY A 297 2.14 31.88 -26.89
C GLY A 297 2.00 33.40 -26.81
N THR A 298 2.95 34.13 -27.40
CA THR A 298 2.88 35.58 -27.60
C THR A 298 1.67 36.01 -28.45
N PRO A 299 1.14 37.22 -28.23
CA PRO A 299 -0.20 37.60 -28.64
C PRO A 299 -0.25 38.09 -30.09
N ARG A 300 -1.22 37.61 -30.87
CA ARG A 300 -1.72 38.33 -32.06
C ARG A 300 -3.24 38.25 -32.10
N GLY A 301 -3.87 39.43 -32.11
CA GLY A 301 -4.97 39.69 -33.04
C GLY A 301 -6.40 39.35 -32.58
N VAL A 302 -7.03 40.29 -31.87
CA VAL A 302 -8.29 40.95 -32.29
C VAL A 302 -9.59 40.10 -32.38
N ALA A 303 -10.42 40.32 -31.35
CA ALA A 303 -11.84 40.73 -31.38
C ALA A 303 -13.02 39.75 -31.62
N ARG A 304 -13.92 39.81 -30.62
CA ARG A 304 -15.39 39.88 -30.68
C ARG A 304 -16.16 38.66 -31.23
N HIS A 305 -16.86 37.95 -30.32
CA HIS A 305 -18.33 38.05 -30.24
C HIS A 305 -18.87 37.38 -28.96
N TRP A 306 -19.66 38.16 -28.21
CA TRP A 306 -20.58 37.71 -27.17
C TRP A 306 -21.91 37.34 -27.82
N VAL A 307 -22.32 36.08 -27.75
CA VAL A 307 -23.72 35.62 -27.86
C VAL A 307 -23.70 34.26 -27.12
N GLY A 308 -24.45 33.99 -26.06
CA GLY A 308 -25.85 34.29 -25.79
C GLY A 308 -26.51 32.94 -25.52
N VAL A 309 -26.75 32.64 -24.24
CA VAL A 309 -27.50 31.48 -23.76
C VAL A 309 -28.92 31.50 -24.33
N PRO A 310 -29.50 30.35 -24.68
CA PRO A 310 -30.93 30.16 -24.47
C PRO A 310 -31.24 28.96 -23.57
N ARG A 311 -32.32 29.19 -22.83
CA ARG A 311 -33.07 28.40 -21.86
C ARG A 311 -33.13 26.89 -22.07
#